data_AF-T0KHM4-F1
#
_entry.id   AF-T0KHM4-F1
#
_cell.length_a   1.000
_cell.length_b   1.000
_cell.length_c   1.000
_cell.angle_alpha   90.00
_cell.angle_beta   90.00
_cell.angle_gamma   90.00
#
_symmetry.space_group_name_H-M   'P 1'
#
loop_
_entity.id
_entity.type
_entity.pdbx_description
1 polymer ?
#
loop_
_entity_poly.entity_id
_entity_poly.type
_entity_poly.pdbx_seq_one_letter_code
_entity_poly.pdbx_strand_id
1 'polypeptide(L)'
;MTGKRPRPPLTEETLREMALRHVGRFATSRGKLLDYLHRKIRERGWEGEAAAAPEALVERLAELGYVDDRAYAAMKASSLSRRGYGARRVAETLRAAGIGEEEGAQAKAQSEAEAWDAADRFARRKRIGPYAAQAPDPKQREKWIAAFLRAGHGMGVARRWVDARPGEVPERDM
;
A
#
# COMPACT_ATOMS: atom_id res chain seq x y z
N MET A 1 34.03 -20.53 -11.28
CA MET A 1 32.64 -20.10 -11.03
C MET A 1 31.98 -21.16 -10.18
N THR A 2 31.90 -20.97 -8.86
CA THR A 2 31.24 -21.95 -7.97
C THR A 2 29.74 -21.88 -8.19
N GLY A 3 29.21 -22.82 -8.99
CA GLY A 3 27.78 -22.97 -9.20
C GLY A 3 27.10 -23.19 -7.86
N LYS A 4 26.24 -22.26 -7.46
CA LYS A 4 25.47 -22.37 -6.22
C LYS A 4 24.58 -23.61 -6.35
N ARG A 5 24.80 -24.63 -5.49
CA ARG A 5 23.95 -25.82 -5.45
C ARG A 5 22.47 -25.38 -5.43
N PRO A 6 21.62 -25.97 -6.29
CA PRO A 6 20.19 -25.66 -6.26
C PRO A 6 19.67 -25.94 -4.86
N ARG A 7 18.88 -25.01 -4.33
CA ARG A 7 18.29 -25.18 -3.00
C ARG A 7 17.35 -26.38 -3.05
N PRO A 8 17.29 -27.22 -1.99
CA PRO A 8 16.40 -28.37 -1.98
C PRO A 8 14.93 -27.92 -2.14
N PRO A 9 14.05 -28.79 -2.63
CA PRO A 9 12.61 -28.56 -2.65
C PRO A 9 12.05 -28.18 -1.28
N LEU A 10 10.84 -27.61 -1.28
CA LEU A 10 10.14 -27.32 -0.04
C LEU A 10 9.35 -28.53 0.44
N THR A 11 9.41 -28.74 1.75
CA THR A 11 8.56 -29.65 2.52
C THR A 11 7.56 -28.82 3.34
N GLU A 12 6.60 -29.46 3.99
CA GLU A 12 5.67 -28.80 4.92
C GLU A 12 6.40 -28.05 6.04
N GLU A 13 7.39 -28.70 6.65
CA GLU A 13 8.19 -28.12 7.73
C GLU A 13 8.96 -26.89 7.24
N THR A 14 9.70 -27.01 6.14
CA THR A 14 10.52 -25.90 5.63
C THR A 14 9.68 -24.75 5.07
N LEU A 15 8.46 -25.02 4.58
CA LEU A 15 7.49 -23.99 4.21
C LEU A 15 6.97 -23.24 5.46
N ARG A 16 6.63 -23.97 6.52
CA ARG A 16 6.17 -23.40 7.80
C ARG A 16 7.24 -22.54 8.45
N GLU A 17 8.48 -23.04 8.56
CA GLU A 17 9.61 -22.26 9.07
C GLU A 17 9.84 -20.99 8.25
N MET A 18 9.71 -21.09 6.93
CA MET A 18 9.85 -19.94 6.04
C MET A 18 8.77 -18.89 6.28
N ALA A 19 7.52 -19.31 6.47
CA ALA A 19 6.41 -18.43 6.80
C ALA A 19 6.62 -17.75 8.16
N LEU A 20 6.97 -18.52 9.20
CA LEU A 20 7.25 -18.01 10.54
C LEU A 20 8.39 -16.98 10.54
N ARG A 21 9.49 -17.26 9.84
CA ARG A 21 10.58 -16.30 9.67
C ARG A 21 10.16 -15.05 8.92
N HIS A 22 9.24 -15.17 7.96
CA HIS A 22 8.73 -14.03 7.20
C HIS A 22 7.90 -13.10 8.10
N VAL A 23 6.90 -13.65 8.80
CA VAL A 23 6.01 -12.87 9.68
C VAL A 23 6.73 -12.32 10.90
N GLY A 24 7.76 -13.02 11.40
CA GLY A 24 8.60 -12.53 12.50
C GLY A 24 9.51 -11.35 12.11
N ARG A 25 9.70 -11.07 10.82
CA ARG A 25 10.58 -9.99 10.33
C ARG A 25 9.81 -8.85 9.67
N PHE A 26 8.67 -9.13 9.04
CA PHE A 26 7.97 -8.18 8.19
C PHE A 26 6.50 -8.07 8.57
N ALA A 27 6.02 -6.82 8.71
CA ALA A 27 4.58 -6.57 8.67
C ALA A 27 4.04 -6.94 7.28
N THR A 28 3.17 -7.95 7.22
CA THR A 28 2.57 -8.48 5.99
C THR A 28 1.07 -8.68 6.17
N SER A 29 0.35 -8.75 5.06
CA SER A 29 -1.03 -9.22 4.98
C SER A 29 -1.07 -10.70 4.62
N ARG A 30 -2.26 -11.33 4.78
CA ARG A 30 -2.51 -12.70 4.33
C ARG A 30 -2.21 -12.87 2.85
N GLY A 31 -2.77 -12.01 1.99
CA GLY A 31 -2.56 -12.06 0.54
C GLY A 31 -1.08 -11.97 0.14
N LYS A 32 -0.32 -11.08 0.78
CA LYS A 32 1.12 -10.93 0.50
C LYS A 32 1.95 -12.13 0.97
N LEU A 33 1.61 -12.70 2.13
CA LEU A 33 2.27 -13.90 2.62
C LEU A 33 1.97 -15.08 1.69
N LEU A 34 0.73 -15.21 1.24
CA LEU A 34 0.30 -16.24 0.31
C LEU A 34 1.04 -16.13 -1.03
N ASP A 35 1.11 -14.95 -1.63
CA ASP A 35 1.89 -14.68 -2.85
C ASP A 35 3.38 -15.03 -2.68
N TYR A 36 3.94 -14.71 -1.51
CA TYR A 36 5.31 -15.03 -1.16
C TYR A 36 5.53 -16.55 -1.12
N LEU A 37 4.66 -17.30 -0.45
CA LEU A 37 4.76 -18.75 -0.31
C LEU A 37 4.57 -19.46 -1.65
N HIS A 38 3.54 -19.09 -2.43
CA HIS A 38 3.31 -19.62 -3.78
C HIS A 38 4.52 -19.43 -4.69
N ARG A 39 5.09 -18.22 -4.69
CA ARG A 39 6.31 -17.96 -5.45
C ARG A 39 7.47 -18.85 -5.00
N LYS A 40 7.62 -19.09 -3.70
CA LYS A 40 8.71 -19.92 -3.16
C LYS A 40 8.55 -21.39 -3.51
N ILE A 41 7.31 -21.89 -3.53
CA ILE A 41 6.97 -23.23 -4.02
C ILE A 41 7.34 -23.34 -5.52
N ARG A 42 6.93 -22.37 -6.36
CA ARG A 42 7.30 -22.37 -7.79
C ARG A 42 8.81 -22.30 -8.04
N GLU A 43 9.53 -21.52 -7.24
CA GLU A 43 10.98 -21.32 -7.41
C GLU A 43 11.81 -22.54 -6.96
N ARG A 44 11.36 -23.30 -5.96
CA ARG A 44 12.15 -24.38 -5.34
C ARG A 44 11.62 -25.78 -5.65
N GLY A 45 10.38 -25.89 -6.10
CA GLY A 45 9.67 -27.16 -6.15
C GLY A 45 9.11 -27.56 -4.79
N TRP A 46 8.35 -28.65 -4.80
CA TRP A 46 7.66 -29.22 -3.64
C TRP A 46 7.97 -30.70 -3.51
N GLU A 47 8.22 -31.15 -2.29
CA GLU A 47 8.56 -32.53 -1.91
C GLU A 47 7.83 -32.87 -0.60
N GLY A 48 6.51 -32.71 -0.60
CA GLY A 48 5.62 -33.18 0.45
C GLY A 48 4.79 -34.37 -0.04
N GLU A 49 4.37 -35.24 0.86
CA GLU A 49 3.46 -36.35 0.56
C GLU A 49 2.10 -35.84 0.06
N ALA A 50 1.58 -34.79 0.70
CA ALA A 50 0.40 -34.07 0.28
C ALA A 50 0.75 -32.87 -0.62
N ALA A 51 -0.24 -32.38 -1.36
CA ALA A 51 -0.10 -31.11 -2.08
C ALA A 51 0.19 -29.95 -1.11
N ALA A 52 1.01 -28.99 -1.54
CA ALA A 52 1.27 -27.80 -0.75
C ALA A 52 -0.04 -27.05 -0.46
N ALA A 53 -0.28 -26.71 0.82
CA ALA A 53 -1.46 -25.99 1.27
C ALA A 53 -1.09 -24.63 1.92
N PRO A 54 -0.48 -23.68 1.17
CA PRO A 54 -0.08 -22.40 1.73
C PRO A 54 -1.25 -21.57 2.24
N GLU A 55 -2.46 -21.73 1.67
CA GLU A 55 -3.68 -21.08 2.15
C GLU A 55 -3.99 -21.47 3.60
N ALA A 56 -4.05 -22.77 3.89
CA ALA A 56 -4.30 -23.28 5.24
C ALA A 56 -3.24 -22.82 6.25
N LEU A 57 -1.97 -22.75 5.82
CA LEU A 57 -0.89 -22.23 6.65
C LEU A 57 -1.06 -20.73 6.95
N VAL A 58 -1.42 -19.92 5.96
CA VAL A 58 -1.64 -18.48 6.14
C VAL A 58 -2.83 -18.21 7.05
N GLU A 59 -3.95 -18.92 6.86
CA GLU A 59 -5.12 -18.80 7.73
C GLU A 59 -4.78 -19.21 9.16
N ARG A 60 -4.02 -20.30 9.35
CA ARG A 60 -3.56 -20.69 10.69
C ARG A 60 -2.69 -19.62 11.35
N LEU A 61 -1.82 -18.96 10.60
CA LEU A 61 -0.99 -17.87 11.12
C LEU A 61 -1.83 -16.63 11.45
N ALA A 62 -2.90 -16.37 10.71
CA ALA A 62 -3.85 -15.30 11.02
C ALA A 62 -4.66 -15.61 12.29
N GLU A 63 -5.18 -16.84 12.44
CA GLU A 63 -5.85 -17.29 13.67
C GLU A 63 -4.98 -17.16 14.91
N LEU A 64 -3.68 -17.43 14.77
CA LEU A 64 -2.70 -17.29 15.84
C LEU A 64 -2.23 -15.84 16.06
N GLY A 65 -2.74 -14.88 15.30
CA GLY A 65 -2.42 -13.46 15.43
C GLY A 65 -1.07 -13.02 14.86
N TYR A 66 -0.37 -13.89 14.11
CA TYR A 66 0.87 -13.51 13.43
C TYR A 66 0.63 -12.63 12.20
N VAL A 67 -0.59 -12.66 11.65
CA VAL A 67 -1.00 -11.83 10.51
C VAL A 67 -2.35 -11.20 10.85
N ASP A 68 -2.42 -9.88 10.77
CA ASP A 68 -3.65 -9.11 10.98
C ASP A 68 -3.81 -8.12 9.81
N ASP A 69 -4.79 -8.40 8.96
CA ASP A 69 -5.07 -7.60 7.78
C ASP A 69 -5.65 -6.22 8.12
N ARG A 70 -6.45 -6.10 9.18
CA ARG A 70 -7.03 -4.81 9.62
C ARG A 70 -5.92 -3.92 10.17
N ALA A 71 -5.04 -4.47 11.01
CA ALA A 71 -3.88 -3.75 11.52
C ALA A 71 -2.91 -3.36 10.39
N TYR A 72 -2.64 -4.28 9.46
CA TYR A 72 -1.83 -3.99 8.28
C TYR A 72 -2.43 -2.88 7.42
N ALA A 73 -3.75 -2.91 7.19
CA ALA A 73 -4.46 -1.90 6.41
C ALA A 73 -4.38 -0.51 7.07
N ALA A 74 -4.66 -0.42 8.37
CA ALA A 74 -4.56 0.82 9.14
C ALA A 74 -3.13 1.41 9.09
N MET A 75 -2.12 0.57 9.31
CA MET A 75 -0.71 0.96 9.22
C MET A 75 -0.38 1.51 7.82
N LYS A 76 -0.80 0.83 6.75
CA LYS A 76 -0.52 1.25 5.37
C LYS A 76 -1.24 2.53 4.99
N ALA A 77 -2.52 2.67 5.34
CA ALA A 77 -3.29 3.89 5.13
C ALA A 77 -2.60 5.09 5.80
N SER A 78 -2.34 5.01 7.10
CA SER A 78 -1.66 6.07 7.85
C SER A 78 -0.29 6.44 7.28
N SER A 79 0.50 5.45 6.86
CA SER A 79 1.82 5.69 6.26
C SER A 79 1.71 6.45 4.92
N LEU A 80 0.74 6.09 4.08
CA LEU A 80 0.51 6.73 2.79
C LEU A 80 -0.07 8.14 2.93
N SER A 81 -1.06 8.34 3.80
CA SER A 81 -1.65 9.66 4.09
C SER A 81 -0.61 10.64 4.62
N ARG A 82 0.27 10.21 5.54
CA ARG A 82 1.39 11.04 6.05
C ARG A 82 2.39 11.42 4.94
N ARG A 83 2.53 10.57 3.92
CA ARG A 83 3.34 10.85 2.72
C ARG A 83 2.57 11.65 1.66
N GLY A 84 1.35 12.10 1.94
CA GLY A 84 0.52 12.90 1.04
C GLY A 84 -0.05 12.13 -0.15
N TYR A 85 -0.28 10.82 -0.02
CA TYR A 85 -1.04 10.08 -1.02
C TYR A 85 -2.53 10.12 -0.70
N GLY A 86 -3.37 10.24 -1.73
CA GLY A 86 -4.81 10.32 -1.58
C GLY A 86 -5.48 8.95 -1.43
N ALA A 87 -6.76 8.97 -1.03
CA ALA A 87 -7.54 7.78 -0.71
C ALA A 87 -7.56 6.71 -1.82
N ARG A 88 -7.60 7.11 -3.10
CA ARG A 88 -7.56 6.15 -4.22
C ARG A 88 -6.27 5.34 -4.22
N ARG A 89 -5.13 5.99 -3.92
CA ARG A 89 -3.83 5.30 -3.87
C ARG A 89 -3.73 4.36 -2.66
N VAL A 90 -4.36 4.73 -1.55
CA VAL A 90 -4.50 3.83 -0.39
C VAL A 90 -5.31 2.60 -0.80
N ALA A 91 -6.51 2.78 -1.35
CA ALA A 91 -7.37 1.68 -1.77
C ALA A 91 -6.69 0.72 -2.76
N GLU A 92 -5.99 1.25 -3.76
CA GLU A 92 -5.19 0.45 -4.69
C GLU A 92 -4.10 -0.37 -3.97
N THR A 93 -3.41 0.25 -3.02
CA THR A 93 -2.32 -0.41 -2.27
C THR A 93 -2.86 -1.52 -1.37
N LEU A 94 -4.01 -1.33 -0.74
CA LEU A 94 -4.68 -2.34 0.07
C LEU A 94 -5.15 -3.52 -0.78
N ARG A 95 -5.80 -3.24 -1.92
CA ARG A 95 -6.22 -4.27 -2.87
C ARG A 95 -5.04 -5.08 -3.40
N ALA A 96 -3.95 -4.41 -3.76
CA ALA A 96 -2.71 -5.07 -4.20
C ALA A 96 -2.02 -5.88 -3.08
N ALA A 97 -2.39 -5.67 -1.82
CA ALA A 97 -1.96 -6.48 -0.69
C ALA A 97 -2.95 -7.62 -0.35
N GLY A 98 -3.99 -7.82 -1.17
CA GLY A 98 -5.02 -8.83 -0.94
C GLY A 98 -5.94 -8.53 0.25
N ILE A 99 -6.04 -7.26 0.67
CA ILE A 99 -6.96 -6.86 1.73
C ILE A 99 -8.38 -6.77 1.17
N GLY A 100 -9.30 -7.51 1.80
CA GLY A 100 -10.72 -7.51 1.45
C GLY A 100 -11.43 -6.18 1.72
N GLU A 101 -12.67 -6.06 1.24
CA GLU A 101 -13.48 -4.86 1.46
C GLU A 101 -13.76 -4.64 2.95
N GLU A 102 -14.09 -5.70 3.70
CA GLU A 102 -14.41 -5.61 5.12
C GLU A 102 -13.19 -5.21 5.95
N GLU A 103 -12.05 -5.90 5.78
CA GLU A 103 -10.84 -5.64 6.55
C GLU A 103 -10.21 -4.29 6.21
N GLY A 104 -10.42 -3.82 4.97
CA GLY A 104 -9.93 -2.52 4.52
C GLY A 104 -10.86 -1.34 4.82
N ALA A 105 -12.13 -1.57 5.18
CA ALA A 105 -13.17 -0.55 5.22
C ALA A 105 -12.79 0.66 6.08
N GLN A 106 -12.39 0.42 7.34
CA GLN A 106 -12.01 1.49 8.27
C GLN A 106 -10.79 2.28 7.77
N ALA A 107 -9.79 1.59 7.21
CA ALA A 107 -8.59 2.22 6.69
C ALA A 107 -8.87 3.11 5.46
N LYS A 108 -9.80 2.68 4.59
CA LYS A 108 -10.28 3.47 3.45
C LYS A 108 -11.05 4.70 3.91
N ALA A 109 -12.02 4.53 4.82
CA ALA A 109 -12.82 5.62 5.37
C ALA A 109 -11.95 6.68 6.05
N GLN A 110 -10.97 6.26 6.86
CA GLN A 110 -10.01 7.18 7.48
C GLN A 110 -9.20 7.96 6.42
N SER A 111 -8.77 7.30 5.35
CA SER A 111 -8.00 7.95 4.28
C SER A 111 -8.82 8.97 3.50
N GLU A 112 -10.13 8.75 3.37
CA GLU A 112 -11.06 9.72 2.78
C GLU A 112 -11.27 10.92 3.71
N ALA A 113 -11.44 10.70 5.01
CA ALA A 113 -11.56 11.76 6.01
C ALA A 113 -10.31 12.65 6.08
N GLU A 114 -9.12 12.06 5.86
CA GLU A 114 -7.82 12.74 5.82
C GLU A 114 -7.43 13.27 4.43
N ALA A 115 -8.29 13.15 3.41
CA ALA A 115 -7.92 13.45 2.03
C ALA A 115 -7.43 14.89 1.83
N TRP A 116 -8.03 15.86 2.54
CA TRP A 116 -7.62 17.26 2.48
C TRP A 116 -6.20 17.48 3.03
N ASP A 117 -5.90 16.91 4.19
CA ASP A 117 -4.58 17.04 4.82
C ASP A 117 -3.51 16.28 4.04
N ALA A 118 -3.86 15.14 3.45
CA ALA A 118 -2.96 14.43 2.55
C ALA A 118 -2.64 15.25 1.28
N ALA A 119 -3.63 15.97 0.74
CA ALA A 119 -3.45 16.87 -0.39
C ALA A 119 -2.55 18.07 -0.04
N ASP A 120 -2.70 18.66 1.14
CA ASP A 120 -1.79 19.70 1.65
C ASP A 120 -0.33 19.20 1.69
N ARG A 121 -0.10 18.05 2.35
CA ARG A 121 1.23 17.43 2.43
C ARG A 121 1.82 17.16 1.05
N PHE A 122 0.98 16.75 0.09
CA PHE A 122 1.39 16.53 -1.29
C PHE A 122 1.82 17.83 -1.96
N ALA A 123 0.99 18.87 -1.87
CA ALA A 123 1.22 20.19 -2.45
C ALA A 123 2.52 20.79 -1.91
N ARG A 124 2.72 20.76 -0.59
CA ARG A 124 3.94 21.23 0.08
C ARG A 124 5.18 20.53 -0.45
N ARG A 125 5.18 19.20 -0.46
CA ARG A 125 6.31 18.39 -0.93
C ARG A 125 6.63 18.63 -2.41
N LYS A 126 5.62 18.92 -3.22
CA LYS A 126 5.77 19.13 -4.67
C LYS A 126 5.88 20.61 -5.08
N ARG A 127 5.79 21.55 -4.13
CA ARG A 127 5.76 23.00 -4.37
C ARG A 127 4.72 23.38 -5.43
N ILE A 128 3.48 22.95 -5.21
CA ILE A 128 2.34 23.17 -6.09
C ILE A 128 1.38 24.18 -5.44
N GLY A 129 0.74 25.02 -6.27
CA GLY A 129 -0.29 25.97 -5.87
C GLY A 129 0.20 26.94 -4.81
N PRO A 130 -0.33 26.92 -3.57
CA PRO A 130 0.07 27.85 -2.50
C PRO A 130 1.54 27.79 -2.14
N TYR A 131 2.22 26.68 -2.47
CA TYR A 131 3.64 26.46 -2.18
C TYR A 131 4.55 26.63 -3.40
N ALA A 132 3.99 27.03 -4.55
CA ALA A 132 4.77 27.34 -5.74
C ALA A 132 5.36 28.76 -5.64
N ALA A 133 6.46 29.01 -6.37
CA ALA A 133 7.07 30.35 -6.42
C ALA A 133 6.24 31.35 -7.25
N GLN A 134 5.49 30.86 -8.23
CA GLN A 134 4.66 31.66 -9.13
C GLN A 134 3.42 30.87 -9.55
N ALA A 135 2.40 31.59 -10.04
CA ALA A 135 1.22 30.96 -10.61
C ALA A 135 1.59 30.09 -11.83
N PRO A 136 0.95 28.93 -12.02
CA PRO A 136 1.25 28.04 -13.14
C PRO A 136 0.70 28.60 -14.45
N ASP A 137 1.44 28.39 -15.54
CA ASP A 137 0.85 28.48 -16.89
C ASP A 137 -0.12 27.30 -17.14
N PRO A 138 -0.94 27.32 -18.21
CA PRO A 138 -1.90 26.25 -18.50
C PRO A 138 -1.28 24.84 -18.58
N LYS A 139 -0.08 24.71 -19.17
CA LYS A 139 0.61 23.43 -19.33
C LYS A 139 1.14 22.91 -18.00
N GLN A 140 1.65 23.80 -17.16
CA GLN A 140 2.14 23.47 -15.83
C GLN A 140 0.99 23.09 -14.88
N ARG A 141 -0.14 23.78 -15.01
CA ARG A 141 -1.38 23.46 -14.31
C ARG A 141 -1.86 22.05 -14.61
N GLU A 142 -1.93 21.67 -15.89
CA GLU A 142 -2.29 20.31 -16.30
C GLU A 142 -1.35 19.25 -15.72
N LYS A 143 -0.04 19.51 -15.73
CA LYS A 143 0.96 18.62 -15.12
C LYS A 143 0.75 18.47 -13.61
N TRP A 144 0.40 19.54 -12.91
CA TRP A 144 0.13 19.50 -11.48
C TRP A 144 -1.15 18.70 -11.17
N ILE A 145 -2.22 18.90 -11.94
CA ILE A 145 -3.44 18.09 -11.83
C ILE A 145 -3.11 16.61 -12.04
N ALA A 146 -2.39 16.28 -13.12
CA ALA A 146 -1.98 14.91 -13.40
C ALA A 146 -1.09 14.31 -12.30
N ALA A 147 -0.28 15.12 -11.61
CA ALA A 147 0.51 14.68 -10.47
C ALA A 147 -0.38 14.34 -9.26
N PHE A 148 -1.39 15.16 -8.95
CA PHE A 148 -2.36 14.88 -7.89
C PHE A 148 -3.15 13.60 -8.16
N LEU A 149 -3.67 13.43 -9.38
CA LEU A 149 -4.45 12.25 -9.74
C LEU A 149 -3.62 10.95 -9.64
N ARG A 150 -2.37 10.97 -10.13
CA ARG A 150 -1.44 9.84 -9.97
C ARG A 150 -1.04 9.57 -8.51
N ALA A 151 -1.10 10.58 -7.66
CA ALA A 151 -0.92 10.42 -6.21
C ALA A 151 -2.19 9.91 -5.50
N GLY A 152 -3.29 9.70 -6.23
CA GLY A 152 -4.53 9.14 -5.70
C GLY A 152 -5.53 10.16 -5.17
N HIS A 153 -5.33 11.45 -5.45
CA HIS A 153 -6.27 12.49 -5.03
C HIS A 153 -7.48 12.58 -5.96
N GLY A 154 -8.60 13.04 -5.41
CA GLY A 154 -9.81 13.34 -6.19
C GLY A 154 -9.65 14.58 -7.06
N MET A 155 -10.36 14.65 -8.18
CA MET A 155 -10.28 15.78 -9.13
C MET A 155 -10.68 17.11 -8.47
N GLY A 156 -11.74 17.11 -7.64
CA GLY A 156 -12.19 18.32 -6.93
C GLY A 156 -11.09 18.89 -6.03
N VAL A 157 -10.54 18.07 -5.14
CA VAL A 157 -9.42 18.44 -4.26
C VAL A 157 -8.21 18.90 -5.08
N ALA A 158 -7.84 18.16 -6.13
CA ALA A 158 -6.71 18.51 -6.99
C ALA A 158 -6.85 19.92 -7.57
N ARG A 159 -8.02 20.28 -8.11
CA ARG A 159 -8.27 21.62 -8.67
C ARG A 159 -8.11 22.72 -7.63
N ARG A 160 -8.71 22.55 -6.44
CA ARG A 160 -8.61 23.57 -5.38
C ARG A 160 -7.17 23.86 -4.96
N TRP A 161 -6.35 22.82 -4.84
CA TRP A 161 -4.94 22.97 -4.50
C TRP A 161 -4.09 23.50 -5.64
N VAL A 162 -4.36 23.11 -6.89
CA VAL A 162 -3.58 23.54 -8.06
C VAL A 162 -3.89 24.99 -8.45
N ASP A 163 -5.15 25.40 -8.33
CA ASP A 163 -5.63 26.71 -8.77
C ASP A 163 -5.47 27.80 -7.71
N ALA A 164 -5.15 27.41 -6.47
CA ALA A 164 -4.76 28.31 -5.40
C ALA A 164 -3.48 29.09 -5.75
N ARG A 165 -3.49 30.40 -5.49
CA ARG A 165 -2.36 31.29 -5.76
C ARG A 165 -1.19 31.01 -4.80
N PRO A 166 0.05 31.27 -5.20
CA PRO A 166 1.19 31.27 -4.28
C PRO A 166 0.88 32.06 -3.00
N GLY A 167 1.09 31.43 -1.84
CA GLY A 167 0.80 32.01 -0.52
C GLY A 167 -0.64 31.87 -0.03
N GLU A 168 -1.61 31.50 -0.89
CA GLU A 168 -3.02 31.40 -0.53
C GLU A 168 -3.45 29.95 -0.34
N VAL A 169 -3.36 29.43 0.88
CA VAL A 169 -3.80 28.05 1.18
C VAL A 169 -5.32 27.97 1.07
N PRO A 170 -5.89 27.07 0.24
CA PRO A 170 -7.34 26.95 0.09
C PRO A 170 -7.99 26.45 1.38
N GLU A 171 -9.20 26.93 1.67
CA GLU A 171 -9.98 26.50 2.83
C GLU A 171 -10.65 25.14 2.57
N ARG A 172 -10.72 24.33 3.64
CA ARG A 172 -11.49 23.09 3.65
C ARG A 172 -12.97 23.45 3.68
N ASP A 173 -13.75 22.93 2.72
CA ASP A 173 -15.21 23.04 2.82
C ASP A 173 -15.65 22.20 4.04
N MET A 174 -16.32 22.84 5.00
CA MET A 174 -16.90 22.18 6.17
C MET A 174 -18.21 21.46 5.82
#